data_AF-A0A951AE92-F1
#
_entry.id   AF-A0A951AE92-F1
#
_cell.length_a   1.000
_cell.length_b   1.000
_cell.length_c   1.000
_cell.angle_alpha   90.00
_cell.angle_beta   90.00
_cell.angle_gamma   90.00
#
_symmetry.space_group_name_H-M   'P 1'
#
loop_
_entity.id
_entity.type
_entity.pdbx_description
1 polymer ?
#
loop_
_entity_poly.entity_id
_entity_poly.type
_entity_poly.pdbx_seq_one_letter_code
_entity_poly.pdbx_strand_id
1 'polypeptide(L)'
;MRFYFLTLLLVAGFQAFSAELVLKFTLTKANGMPAVYEFFVPSEGTEGVALSREEAVQRQHNAGVAALSWAKQFYGAREIYLRSVELKEGTVPYYLAKFDGYLAGARQVFFAIVLTSGSVLEPVEISQGNKK
;
A
#
# COMPACT_ATOMS: atom_id res chain seq x y z
N MET A 1 -17.75 -35.46 -45.19
CA MET A 1 -17.77 -34.62 -43.98
C MET A 1 -16.37 -34.59 -43.40
N ARG A 2 -15.66 -33.46 -43.47
CA ARG A 2 -14.35 -33.25 -42.84
C ARG A 2 -14.49 -32.07 -41.88
N PHE A 3 -14.46 -32.36 -40.59
CA PHE A 3 -14.49 -31.36 -39.54
C PHE A 3 -13.13 -30.63 -39.51
N TYR A 4 -13.14 -29.34 -39.82
CA TYR A 4 -12.02 -28.46 -39.54
C TYR A 4 -12.16 -27.96 -38.10
N PHE A 5 -11.31 -28.46 -37.20
CA PHE A 5 -11.17 -27.89 -35.87
C PHE A 5 -10.28 -26.64 -35.98
N LEU A 6 -10.92 -25.49 -35.82
CA LEU A 6 -10.28 -24.19 -35.68
C LEU A 6 -9.78 -24.07 -34.22
N THR A 7 -8.50 -24.32 -33.97
CA THR A 7 -7.88 -23.98 -32.68
C THR A 7 -7.65 -22.48 -32.62
N LEU A 8 -8.61 -21.75 -32.04
CA LEU A 8 -8.47 -20.36 -31.63
C LEU A 8 -7.48 -20.32 -30.45
N LEU A 9 -6.23 -19.92 -30.74
CA LEU A 9 -5.21 -19.73 -29.72
C LEU A 9 -5.48 -18.38 -29.04
N LEU A 10 -6.25 -18.42 -27.95
CA LEU A 10 -6.48 -17.26 -27.08
C LEU A 10 -5.18 -16.99 -26.31
N VAL A 11 -4.30 -16.15 -26.87
CA VAL A 11 -3.17 -15.61 -26.13
C VAL A 11 -3.73 -14.62 -25.12
N ALA A 12 -4.06 -15.11 -23.93
CA ALA A 12 -4.21 -14.26 -22.76
C ALA A 12 -2.83 -13.65 -22.46
N GLY A 13 -2.58 -12.47 -23.02
CA GLY A 13 -1.44 -11.66 -22.63
C GLY A 13 -1.62 -11.29 -21.16
N PHE A 14 -0.95 -12.03 -20.27
CA PHE A 14 -0.66 -11.56 -18.93
C PHE A 14 0.22 -10.32 -19.08
N GLN A 15 -0.38 -9.12 -19.02
CA GLN A 15 0.39 -7.93 -18.76
C GLN A 15 1.02 -8.13 -17.38
N ALA A 16 2.34 -8.31 -17.36
CA ALA A 16 3.09 -8.32 -16.12
C ALA A 16 2.94 -6.93 -15.50
N PHE A 17 2.07 -6.80 -14.51
CA PHE A 17 2.00 -5.61 -13.69
C PHE A 17 3.36 -5.44 -13.02
N SER A 18 4.15 -4.48 -13.50
CA SER A 18 5.37 -4.06 -12.84
C SER A 18 4.98 -3.24 -11.61
N ALA A 19 5.57 -3.54 -10.47
CA ALA A 19 5.35 -2.82 -9.22
C ALA A 19 6.69 -2.52 -8.56
N GLU A 20 6.86 -1.29 -8.08
CA GLU A 20 8.10 -0.79 -7.50
C GLU A 20 8.02 -0.84 -5.98
N LEU A 21 9.07 -1.38 -5.33
CA LEU A 21 9.21 -1.35 -3.88
C LEU A 21 9.49 0.09 -3.41
N VAL A 22 8.54 0.71 -2.72
CA VAL A 22 8.67 2.11 -2.27
C VAL A 22 8.93 2.24 -0.77
N LEU A 23 8.58 1.24 0.02
CA LEU A 23 8.78 1.27 1.46
C LEU A 23 8.95 -0.14 2.01
N LYS A 24 9.97 -0.31 2.85
CA LYS A 24 10.22 -1.51 3.63
C LYS A 24 10.44 -1.15 5.09
N PHE A 25 9.73 -1.80 6.00
CA PHE A 25 9.88 -1.57 7.43
C PHE A 25 9.58 -2.82 8.25
N THR A 26 10.07 -2.83 9.49
CA THR A 26 9.86 -3.92 10.44
C THR A 26 8.89 -3.46 11.53
N LEU A 27 7.97 -4.33 11.91
CA LEU A 27 6.99 -4.11 12.97
C LEU A 27 6.87 -5.37 13.82
N THR A 28 6.77 -5.23 15.15
CA THR A 28 6.37 -6.33 16.02
C THR A 28 4.85 -6.39 16.08
N LYS A 29 4.27 -7.45 15.50
CA LYS A 29 2.82 -7.65 15.43
C LYS A 29 2.21 -7.87 16.81
N ALA A 30 0.88 -7.75 16.90
CA ALA A 30 0.14 -7.95 18.16
C ALA A 30 0.41 -9.30 18.85
N ASN A 31 0.80 -10.34 18.09
CA ASN A 31 1.19 -11.65 18.61
C ASN A 31 2.66 -11.73 19.11
N GLY A 32 3.37 -10.60 19.15
CA GLY A 32 4.77 -10.53 19.58
C GLY A 32 5.80 -10.93 18.52
N MET A 33 5.38 -11.38 17.32
CA MET A 33 6.33 -11.77 16.28
C MET A 33 6.77 -10.57 15.42
N PRO A 34 8.07 -10.46 15.09
CA PRO A 34 8.53 -9.47 14.12
C PRO A 34 8.01 -9.83 12.73
N ALA A 35 7.55 -8.82 12.00
CA ALA A 35 7.13 -8.90 10.61
C ALA A 35 7.85 -7.82 9.81
N VAL A 36 8.24 -8.15 8.58
CA VAL A 36 8.79 -7.20 7.63
C VAL A 36 7.72 -6.93 6.59
N TYR A 37 7.32 -5.68 6.44
CA TYR A 37 6.32 -5.24 5.49
C TYR A 37 6.97 -4.50 4.33
N GLU A 38 6.54 -4.83 3.13
CA GLU A 38 7.00 -4.21 1.88
C GLU A 38 5.80 -3.66 1.11
N PHE A 39 5.82 -2.37 0.79
CA PHE A 39 4.82 -1.73 -0.05
C PHE A 39 5.31 -1.62 -1.48
N PHE A 40 4.48 -2.09 -2.41
CA PHE A 40 4.73 -1.99 -3.83
C PHE A 40 3.71 -1.06 -4.47
N VAL A 41 4.19 0.00 -5.13
CA VAL A 41 3.35 0.92 -5.90
C VAL A 41 3.38 0.48 -7.37
N PRO A 42 2.23 0.45 -8.07
CA PRO A 42 2.19 0.13 -9.49
C PRO A 42 3.15 1.03 -10.29
N SER A 43 3.89 0.44 -11.23
CA SER A 43 4.81 1.19 -12.09
C SER A 43 4.08 1.97 -13.19
N GLU A 44 2.81 1.66 -13.44
CA GLU A 44 1.96 2.38 -14.39
C GLU A 44 0.74 2.95 -13.68
N GLY A 45 0.47 4.22 -13.94
CA GLY A 45 -0.66 4.92 -13.35
C GLY A 45 -0.77 6.34 -13.88
N THR A 46 -1.91 6.97 -13.57
CA THR A 46 -2.27 8.27 -14.10
C THR A 46 -1.32 9.35 -13.60
N GLU A 47 -0.76 10.13 -14.52
CA GLU A 47 0.08 11.29 -14.22
C GLU A 47 -0.62 12.26 -13.26
N GLY A 48 0.17 12.94 -12.43
CA GLY A 48 -0.34 13.92 -11.48
C GLY A 48 -1.11 15.04 -12.18
N VAL A 49 -2.42 15.12 -11.92
CA VAL A 49 -3.24 16.26 -12.36
C VAL A 49 -2.86 17.47 -11.51
N ALA A 50 -2.60 18.61 -12.13
CA ALA A 50 -2.43 19.86 -11.39
C ALA A 50 -3.73 20.19 -10.63
N LEU A 51 -3.65 20.19 -9.31
CA LEU A 51 -4.77 20.47 -8.42
C LEU A 51 -4.72 21.90 -7.90
N SER A 52 -5.89 22.47 -7.61
CA SER A 52 -5.95 23.63 -6.73
C SER A 52 -5.42 23.27 -5.33
N ARG A 53 -5.02 24.29 -4.57
CA ARG A 53 -4.52 24.09 -3.20
C ARG A 53 -5.59 23.43 -2.31
N GLU A 54 -6.83 23.85 -2.46
CA GLU A 54 -7.97 23.38 -1.68
C GLU A 54 -8.24 21.89 -1.95
N GLU A 55 -8.20 21.48 -3.23
CA GLU A 55 -8.33 20.07 -3.60
C GLU A 55 -7.17 19.23 -3.10
N ALA A 56 -5.94 19.74 -3.15
CA ALA A 56 -4.76 19.04 -2.64
C ALA A 56 -4.87 18.78 -1.13
N VAL A 57 -5.27 19.79 -0.36
CA VAL A 57 -5.52 19.69 1.09
C VAL A 57 -6.63 18.68 1.37
N GLN A 58 -7.74 18.74 0.62
CA GLN A 58 -8.87 17.84 0.82
C GLN A 58 -8.49 16.38 0.51
N ARG A 59 -7.75 16.12 -0.58
CA ARG A 59 -7.28 14.78 -0.91
C ARG A 59 -6.32 14.23 0.12
N GLN A 60 -5.38 15.05 0.61
CA GLN A 60 -4.46 14.67 1.68
C GLN A 60 -5.21 14.34 2.98
N HIS A 61 -6.25 15.11 3.33
CA HIS A 61 -7.12 14.79 4.46
C HIS A 61 -7.85 13.45 4.27
N ASN A 62 -8.47 13.25 3.11
CA ASN A 62 -9.19 12.01 2.79
C ASN A 62 -8.26 10.80 2.82
N ALA A 63 -7.03 10.94 2.30
CA ALA A 63 -6.01 9.91 2.37
C ALA A 63 -5.63 9.57 3.82
N GLY A 64 -5.50 10.57 4.69
CA GLY A 64 -5.28 10.37 6.13
C GLY A 64 -6.41 9.59 6.81
N VAL A 65 -7.66 9.90 6.48
CA VAL A 65 -8.84 9.19 7.02
C VAL A 65 -8.87 7.73 6.54
N ALA A 66 -8.67 7.51 5.24
CA ALA A 66 -8.63 6.17 4.66
C ALA A 66 -7.51 5.32 5.26
N ALA A 67 -6.31 5.90 5.34
CA ALA A 67 -5.13 5.28 5.93
C ALA A 67 -5.35 4.91 7.40
N LEU A 68 -5.95 5.81 8.20
CA LEU A 68 -6.22 5.56 9.62
C LEU A 68 -7.26 4.45 9.80
N SER A 69 -8.33 4.46 9.00
CA SER A 69 -9.36 3.43 9.03
C SER A 69 -8.76 2.05 8.74
N TRP A 70 -8.00 1.95 7.65
CA TRP A 70 -7.32 0.73 7.25
C TRP A 70 -6.29 0.27 8.30
N ALA A 71 -5.43 1.16 8.78
CA ALA A 71 -4.36 0.82 9.72
C ALA A 71 -4.89 0.24 11.05
N LYS A 72 -6.05 0.74 11.52
CA LYS A 72 -6.74 0.17 12.70
C LYS A 72 -7.14 -1.28 12.48
N GLN A 73 -7.65 -1.61 11.30
CA GLN A 73 -8.10 -2.95 10.96
C GLN A 73 -6.93 -3.90 10.68
N PHE A 74 -5.93 -3.44 9.91
CA PHE A 74 -4.82 -4.27 9.46
C PHE A 74 -3.83 -4.61 10.58
N TYR A 75 -3.35 -3.61 11.32
CA TYR A 75 -2.31 -3.82 12.33
C TYR A 75 -2.86 -4.30 13.69
N GLY A 76 -4.16 -4.17 13.93
CA GLY A 76 -4.77 -4.46 15.23
C GLY A 76 -4.22 -3.59 16.37
N ALA A 77 -3.69 -2.41 16.04
CA ALA A 77 -3.02 -1.52 16.97
C ALA A 77 -4.01 -0.72 17.81
N ARG A 78 -3.60 -0.38 19.03
CA ARG A 78 -4.38 0.48 19.95
C ARG A 78 -3.76 1.87 20.00
N GLU A 79 -4.56 2.86 20.36
CA GLU A 79 -4.08 4.24 20.55
C GLU A 79 -3.28 4.75 19.34
N ILE A 80 -3.85 4.60 18.14
CA ILE A 80 -3.21 4.99 16.90
C ILE A 80 -3.34 6.51 16.70
N TYR A 81 -2.19 7.16 16.52
CA TYR A 81 -2.05 8.57 16.19
C TYR A 81 -1.47 8.72 14.78
N LEU A 82 -2.20 9.39 13.90
CA LEU A 82 -1.68 9.82 12.61
C LEU A 82 -0.69 10.97 12.82
N ARG A 83 0.57 10.77 12.44
CA ARG A 83 1.67 11.73 12.64
C ARG A 83 1.84 12.66 11.45
N SER A 84 1.81 12.10 10.25
CA SER A 84 1.88 12.86 9.00
C SER A 84 1.18 12.10 7.88
N VAL A 85 0.75 12.85 6.88
CA VAL A 85 0.36 12.36 5.56
C VAL A 85 1.14 13.19 4.58
N GLU A 86 2.01 12.58 3.79
CA GLU A 86 2.88 13.28 2.85
C GLU A 86 2.61 12.77 1.45
N LEU A 87 2.39 13.68 0.49
CA LEU A 87 2.40 13.33 -0.92
C LEU A 87 3.82 12.96 -1.33
N LYS A 88 4.00 11.77 -1.89
CA LYS A 88 5.23 11.30 -2.52
C LYS A 88 5.01 11.35 -4.03
N GLU A 89 5.78 12.23 -4.66
CA GLU A 89 5.84 12.33 -6.11
C GLU A 89 6.62 11.15 -6.68
N GLY A 90 6.22 10.70 -7.87
CA GLY A 90 6.82 9.57 -8.57
C GLY A 90 6.01 9.25 -9.81
N THR A 91 6.33 8.15 -10.49
CA THR A 91 5.57 7.68 -11.67
C THR A 91 4.09 7.53 -11.36
N VAL A 92 3.79 7.01 -10.17
CA VAL A 92 2.45 6.99 -9.60
C VAL A 92 2.50 7.71 -8.26
N PRO A 93 1.97 8.95 -8.16
CA PRO A 93 1.99 9.68 -6.91
C PRO A 93 1.09 9.00 -5.88
N TYR A 94 1.52 9.03 -4.62
CA TYR A 94 0.79 8.42 -3.51
C TYR A 94 0.97 9.21 -2.21
N TYR A 95 0.01 9.06 -1.29
CA TYR A 95 0.09 9.60 0.05
C TYR A 95 0.69 8.56 1.00
N LEU A 96 1.81 8.90 1.62
CA LEU A 96 2.41 8.12 2.70
C LEU A 96 1.88 8.62 4.04
N ALA A 97 1.10 7.78 4.72
CA ALA A 97 0.65 8.04 6.08
C ALA A 97 1.60 7.39 7.08
N LYS A 98 2.11 8.18 8.02
CA LYS A 98 2.95 7.71 9.13
C LYS A 98 2.11 7.70 10.41
N PHE A 99 2.14 6.58 11.10
CA PHE A 99 1.45 6.38 12.37
C PHE A 99 2.41 6.14 13.50
N ASP A 100 1.91 6.41 14.69
CA ASP A 100 2.47 5.96 15.95
C ASP A 100 1.32 5.31 16.74
N GLY A 101 1.51 4.09 17.22
CA GLY A 101 0.49 3.40 18.00
C GLY A 101 1.07 2.31 18.88
N TYR A 102 0.24 1.77 19.76
CA TYR A 102 0.64 0.71 20.68
C TYR A 102 0.36 -0.67 20.06
N LEU A 103 1.42 -1.45 19.88
CA LEU A 103 1.40 -2.85 19.43
C LEU A 103 2.36 -3.67 20.28
N ALA A 104 1.98 -4.91 20.60
CA ALA A 104 2.88 -5.87 21.27
C ALA A 104 3.49 -5.35 22.59
N GLY A 105 2.76 -4.50 23.34
CA GLY A 105 3.28 -3.93 24.59
C GLY A 105 4.24 -2.74 24.40
N ALA A 106 4.46 -2.27 23.17
CA ALA A 106 5.34 -1.15 22.89
C ALA A 106 4.70 -0.14 21.93
N ARG A 107 5.15 1.11 22.04
CA ARG A 107 4.83 2.15 21.06
C ARG A 107 5.70 1.94 19.81
N GLN A 108 5.06 1.80 18.65
CA GLN A 108 5.72 1.46 17.40
C GLN A 108 5.24 2.38 16.27
N VAL A 109 6.14 2.63 15.32
CA VAL A 109 5.84 3.40 14.11
C VAL A 109 5.50 2.43 12.98
N PHE A 110 4.42 2.72 12.27
CA PHE A 110 3.98 1.94 11.11
C PHE A 110 3.37 2.86 10.05
N PHE A 111 3.09 2.31 8.88
CA PHE A 111 2.79 3.10 7.70
C PHE A 111 1.57 2.57 6.95
N ALA A 112 0.94 3.43 6.17
CA ALA A 112 0.00 3.04 5.12
C ALA A 112 0.27 3.90 3.89
N ILE A 113 -0.01 3.33 2.72
CA ILE A 113 0.08 4.05 1.45
C ILE A 113 -1.32 4.13 0.84
N VAL A 114 -1.71 5.34 0.45
CA VAL A 114 -2.98 5.60 -0.24
C VAL A 114 -2.67 6.22 -1.59
N LEU A 115 -3.10 5.57 -2.67
CA LEU A 115 -2.98 6.12 -4.02
C LEU A 115 -3.79 7.42 -4.14
N THR A 116 -3.45 8.26 -5.11
CA THR A 116 -4.22 9.49 -5.39
C THR A 116 -5.66 9.23 -5.84
N SER A 117 -5.98 8.00 -6.25
CA SER A 117 -7.34 7.50 -6.48
C SER A 117 -8.16 7.31 -5.19
N GLY A 118 -7.50 7.31 -4.02
CA GLY A 118 -8.09 7.00 -2.71
C GLY A 118 -7.97 5.53 -2.31
N SER A 119 -7.44 4.66 -3.18
CA SER A 119 -7.23 3.24 -2.86
C SER A 119 -6.07 3.07 -1.88
N VAL A 120 -6.27 2.28 -0.82
CA VAL A 120 -5.18 1.90 0.11
C VAL A 120 -4.44 0.70 -0.47
N LEU A 121 -3.12 0.75 -0.48
CA LEU A 121 -2.28 -0.39 -0.86
C LEU A 121 -2.08 -1.29 0.35
N GLU A 122 -2.17 -2.60 0.15
CA GLU A 122 -1.84 -3.59 1.18
C GLU A 122 -0.34 -3.94 1.09
N PRO A 123 0.40 -3.96 2.21
CA PRO A 123 1.79 -4.37 2.20
C PRO A 123 1.90 -5.89 2.11
N VAL A 124 2.97 -6.36 1.48
CA VAL A 124 3.37 -7.76 1.51
C VAL A 124 4.12 -8.02 2.81
N GLU A 125 3.67 -9.02 3.59
CA GLU A 125 4.39 -9.51 4.75
C GLU A 125 5.46 -10.51 4.29
N ILE A 126 6.73 -10.14 4.42
CA ILE A 126 7.85 -11.06 4.24
C ILE A 126 8.05 -11.76 5.58
N SER A 127 7.57 -13.02 5.69
CA SER A 127 7.99 -13.89 6.78
C SER A 127 9.52 -14.02 6.71
N GLN A 128 10.24 -13.78 7.80
CA GLN A 128 11.64 -14.21 7.86
C GLN A 128 11.65 -15.74 7.79
N GLY A 129 11.70 -16.26 6.57
CA GLY A 129 11.94 -17.67 6.32
C GLY A 129 13.25 -18.00 7.01
N ASN A 130 13.16 -18.91 7.97
CA ASN A 130 14.29 -19.50 8.68
C ASN A 130 15.34 -19.90 7.62
N LYS A 131 16.39 -19.08 7.46
CA LYS A 131 17.58 -19.55 6.74
C LYS A 131 18.16 -20.62 7.67
N LYS A 132 17.97 -21.87 7.24
CA LYS A 132 18.52 -23.10 7.84
C LYS A 132 19.91 -22.89 8.42
#